data_AF-A0A415F3G8-F1
#
_entry.id   AF-A0A415F3G8-F1
#
_cell.length_a   1.000
_cell.length_b   1.000
_cell.length_c   1.000
_cell.angle_alpha   90.00
_cell.angle_beta   90.00
_cell.angle_gamma   90.00
#
_symmetry.space_group_name_H-M   'P 1'
#
loop_
_entity.id
_entity.type
_entity.pdbx_description
1 polymer ?
#
loop_
_entity_poly.entity_id
_entity_poly.type
_entity_poly.pdbx_seq_one_letter_code
_entity_poly.pdbx_strand_id
1 'polypeptide(L)'
;MMFVMVSGLVLMFTSCGDQHKAQSLVKDFLNENLVDQDCSYERFSRLTPTAMISFDQMKVMRQNVSKLPYVKKNINYNDAAYPDTLLYLRTTYKLTNHQGEKQEVTQTFYLDKGLTRVIGFKEN
;
A
#
# COMPACT_ATOMS: atom_id res chain seq x y z
N MET A 1 46.62 -28.74 10.09
CA MET A 1 45.85 -27.64 10.72
C MET A 1 45.59 -26.56 9.67
N MET A 2 44.33 -26.36 9.27
CA MET A 2 43.80 -25.09 8.78
C MET A 2 42.27 -25.23 8.70
N PHE A 3 41.56 -24.92 9.79
CA PHE A 3 40.10 -24.80 9.75
C PHE A 3 39.78 -23.38 9.29
N VAL A 4 39.25 -23.25 8.07
CA VAL A 4 38.70 -21.99 7.56
C VAL A 4 37.30 -21.84 8.15
N MET A 5 37.16 -21.04 9.21
CA MET A 5 35.84 -20.56 9.66
C MET A 5 35.37 -19.46 8.71
N VAL A 6 34.54 -19.83 7.73
CA VAL A 6 33.79 -18.85 6.93
C VAL A 6 32.56 -18.40 7.69
N SER A 7 32.49 -17.08 7.88
CA SER A 7 31.43 -16.28 8.50
C SER A 7 30.00 -16.68 8.14
N GLY A 8 29.15 -16.85 9.16
CA GLY A 8 27.70 -16.77 9.03
C GLY A 8 27.19 -15.40 9.44
N LEU A 9 27.18 -14.42 8.53
CA LEU A 9 26.46 -13.16 8.75
C LEU A 9 24.97 -13.43 8.52
N VAL A 10 24.24 -13.70 9.60
CA VAL A 10 22.77 -13.82 9.58
C VAL A 10 22.20 -12.42 9.36
N LEU A 11 21.85 -12.12 8.12
CA LEU A 11 21.18 -10.90 7.70
C LEU A 11 19.74 -10.89 8.26
N MET A 12 19.55 -10.44 9.50
CA MET A 12 18.22 -10.15 10.07
C MET A 12 17.67 -8.86 9.45
N PHE A 13 17.06 -8.94 8.25
CA PHE A 13 16.46 -7.78 7.54
C PHE A 13 14.94 -7.90 7.30
N THR A 14 14.22 -8.72 8.06
CA THR A 14 12.83 -9.04 7.72
C THR A 14 11.86 -7.86 7.92
N SER A 15 11.99 -7.05 8.99
CA SER A 15 10.98 -5.99 9.25
C SER A 15 11.17 -4.70 8.45
N CYS A 16 12.41 -4.34 8.08
CA CYS A 16 12.68 -3.12 7.30
C CYS A 16 12.43 -3.35 5.80
N GLY A 17 12.83 -4.52 5.29
CA GLY A 17 12.59 -4.92 3.90
C GLY A 17 11.09 -4.91 3.54
N ASP A 18 10.26 -5.53 4.39
CA ASP A 18 8.81 -5.57 4.17
C ASP A 18 8.18 -4.18 4.22
N GLN A 19 8.64 -3.31 5.13
CA GLN A 19 8.18 -1.93 5.20
C GLN A 19 8.48 -1.19 3.88
N HIS A 20 9.71 -1.28 3.38
CA HIS A 20 10.10 -0.62 2.12
C HIS A 20 9.32 -1.18 0.93
N LYS A 21 9.14 -2.51 0.86
CA LYS A 21 8.36 -3.16 -0.19
C LYS A 21 6.91 -2.71 -0.19
N ALA A 22 6.28 -2.63 0.99
CA ALA A 22 4.91 -2.15 1.14
C ALA A 22 4.76 -0.68 0.72
N GLN A 23 5.72 0.17 1.07
CA GLN A 23 5.73 1.57 0.62
C GLN A 23 5.87 1.67 -0.89
N SER A 24 6.79 0.92 -1.50
CA SER A 24 6.93 0.90 -2.98
C SER A 24 5.62 0.48 -3.64
N LEU A 25 5.03 -0.62 -3.18
CA LEU A 25 3.77 -1.13 -3.70
C LEU A 25 2.64 -0.10 -3.65
N VAL A 26 2.52 0.65 -2.55
CA VAL A 26 1.50 1.72 -2.44
C VAL A 26 1.80 2.89 -3.37
N LYS A 27 3.08 3.26 -3.53
CA LYS A 27 3.49 4.33 -4.46
C LYS A 27 3.20 3.95 -5.90
N ASP A 28 3.59 2.75 -6.30
CA ASP A 28 3.37 2.23 -7.66
C ASP A 28 1.87 2.15 -7.95
N PHE A 29 1.10 1.61 -7.00
CA PHE A 29 -0.35 1.56 -7.09
C PHE A 29 -0.98 2.97 -7.23
N LEU A 30 -0.55 3.96 -6.44
CA LEU A 30 -1.07 5.32 -6.54
C LEU A 30 -0.70 5.97 -7.87
N ASN A 31 0.55 5.84 -8.32
CA ASN A 31 1.00 6.36 -9.61
C ASN A 31 0.17 5.79 -10.78
N GLU A 32 -0.23 4.52 -10.70
CA GLU A 32 -1.06 3.88 -11.72
C GLU A 32 -2.55 4.28 -11.64
N ASN A 33 -3.06 4.60 -10.45
CA ASN A 33 -4.50 4.68 -10.19
C ASN A 33 -5.03 6.08 -9.84
N LEU A 34 -4.18 7.09 -9.73
CA LEU A 34 -4.59 8.50 -9.67
C LEU A 34 -4.94 9.01 -11.08
N VAL A 35 -5.91 9.92 -11.19
CA VAL A 35 -6.43 10.37 -12.50
C VAL A 35 -5.37 11.11 -13.31
N ASP A 36 -4.78 12.17 -12.77
CA ASP A 36 -3.67 12.94 -13.36
C ASP A 36 -3.19 13.98 -12.32
N GLN A 37 -2.55 13.51 -11.24
CA GLN A 37 -2.16 14.38 -10.13
C GLN A 37 -0.72 14.09 -9.70
N ASP A 38 0.07 15.16 -9.56
CA ASP A 38 1.40 15.06 -8.99
C ASP A 38 1.27 14.67 -7.53
N CYS A 39 1.87 13.53 -7.18
CA CYS A 39 1.79 12.94 -5.85
C CYS A 39 3.14 13.08 -5.13
N SER A 40 3.15 13.74 -3.98
CA SER A 40 4.29 13.85 -3.08
C SER A 40 3.99 13.15 -1.76
N TYR A 41 4.76 12.11 -1.45
CA TYR A 41 4.57 11.31 -0.23
C TYR A 41 5.22 11.98 0.99
N GLU A 42 4.47 12.13 2.07
CA GLU A 42 4.96 12.78 3.29
C GLU A 42 5.26 11.80 4.40
N ARG A 43 4.35 10.86 4.64
CA ARG A 43 4.45 9.93 5.75
C ARG A 43 3.89 8.57 5.39
N PHE A 44 4.54 7.54 5.92
CA PHE A 44 4.02 6.19 5.98
C PHE A 44 4.03 5.73 7.44
N SER A 45 2.95 5.11 7.88
CA SER A 45 2.95 4.39 9.15
C SER A 45 3.75 3.10 9.03
N ARG A 46 4.02 2.48 10.18
CA ARG A 46 4.51 1.10 10.24
C ARG A 46 3.48 0.16 9.61
N LEU A 47 3.96 -0.79 8.82
CA LEU A 47 3.21 -1.92 8.30
C LEU A 47 2.79 -2.80 9.48
N THR A 48 1.48 -3.00 9.60
CA THR A 48 0.88 -3.69 10.74
C THR A 48 -0.10 -4.74 10.23
N PRO A 49 -0.16 -5.94 10.81
CA PRO A 49 -1.25 -6.87 10.55
C PRO A 49 -2.59 -6.28 10.99
N THR A 50 -3.68 -6.57 10.28
CA THR A 50 -5.03 -6.20 10.73
C THR A 50 -5.88 -7.44 10.97
N ALA A 51 -6.97 -7.26 11.71
CA ALA A 51 -8.02 -8.25 11.80
C ALA A 51 -8.63 -8.53 10.42
N MET A 52 -9.30 -9.68 10.28
CA MET A 52 -9.90 -10.10 9.02
C MET A 52 -10.94 -9.07 8.55
N ILE A 53 -10.68 -8.42 7.41
CA ILE A 53 -11.67 -7.64 6.67
C ILE A 53 -12.33 -8.60 5.70
N SER A 54 -13.66 -8.74 5.76
CA SER A 54 -14.36 -9.65 4.86
C SER A 54 -14.32 -9.15 3.42
N PHE A 55 -14.51 -10.07 2.47
CA PHE A 55 -14.62 -9.72 1.06
C PHE A 55 -15.73 -8.68 0.80
N ASP A 56 -16.88 -8.82 1.46
CA ASP A 56 -17.99 -7.87 1.29
C ASP A 56 -17.65 -6.47 1.83
N GLN A 57 -16.98 -6.39 2.99
CA GLN A 57 -16.47 -5.12 3.52
C GLN A 57 -15.47 -4.49 2.55
N MET A 58 -14.58 -5.30 1.98
CA MET A 58 -13.62 -4.83 0.98
C MET A 58 -14.31 -4.33 -0.29
N LYS A 59 -15.36 -5.01 -0.76
CA LYS A 59 -16.15 -4.59 -1.92
C LYS A 59 -16.80 -3.23 -1.69
N VAL A 60 -17.43 -3.01 -0.53
CA VAL A 60 -18.01 -1.71 -0.17
C VAL A 60 -16.93 -0.64 -0.09
N MET A 61 -15.77 -0.97 0.47
CA MET A 61 -14.63 -0.05 0.56
C MET A 61 -14.15 0.41 -0.82
N ARG A 62 -13.95 -0.54 -1.75
CA ARG A 62 -13.58 -0.25 -3.16
C ARG A 62 -14.65 0.60 -3.86
N GLN A 63 -15.93 0.33 -3.62
CA GLN A 63 -17.02 1.14 -4.17
C GLN A 63 -16.98 2.58 -3.66
N ASN A 64 -16.66 2.81 -2.39
CA ASN A 64 -16.54 4.16 -1.85
C ASN A 64 -15.33 4.89 -2.44
N VAL A 65 -14.19 4.22 -2.58
CA VAL A 65 -13.01 4.76 -3.26
C VAL A 65 -13.28 5.16 -4.70
N SER A 66 -14.06 4.37 -5.44
CA SER A 66 -14.39 4.67 -6.85
C SER A 66 -15.17 5.99 -7.05
N LYS A 67 -15.72 6.54 -5.97
CA LYS A 67 -16.43 7.83 -5.96
C LYS A 67 -15.48 9.02 -5.79
N LEU A 68 -14.23 8.78 -5.39
CA LEU A 68 -13.26 9.84 -5.16
C LEU A 68 -12.86 10.48 -6.49
N PRO A 69 -12.86 11.81 -6.61
CA PRO A 69 -12.64 12.50 -7.88
C PRO A 69 -11.19 12.37 -8.37
N TYR A 70 -10.25 12.07 -7.46
CA TYR A 70 -8.82 11.97 -7.74
C TYR A 70 -8.36 10.53 -8.04
N VAL A 71 -9.27 9.55 -8.03
CA VAL A 71 -8.97 8.12 -8.25
C VAL A 71 -9.66 7.63 -9.52
N LYS A 72 -8.99 6.77 -10.30
CA LYS A 72 -9.58 6.12 -11.48
C LYS A 72 -10.76 5.26 -11.07
N LYS A 73 -11.85 5.26 -11.85
CA LYS A 73 -13.07 4.49 -11.53
C LYS A 73 -12.90 2.98 -11.71
N ASN A 74 -11.99 2.55 -12.58
CA ASN A 74 -11.80 1.16 -12.97
C ASN A 74 -10.44 0.63 -12.49
N ILE A 75 -10.17 0.73 -11.18
CA ILE A 75 -8.95 0.17 -10.60
C ILE A 75 -8.94 -1.35 -10.79
N ASN A 76 -7.82 -1.87 -11.31
CA ASN A 76 -7.55 -3.29 -11.30
C ASN A 76 -6.81 -3.67 -10.01
N TYR A 77 -7.49 -4.35 -9.08
CA TYR A 77 -6.89 -4.85 -7.84
C TYR A 77 -6.18 -6.21 -8.02
N ASN A 78 -6.05 -6.69 -9.27
CA ASN A 78 -5.51 -7.99 -9.62
C ASN A 78 -6.21 -9.11 -8.84
N ASP A 79 -7.55 -9.17 -8.94
CA ASP A 79 -8.37 -10.04 -8.11
C ASP A 79 -8.03 -11.53 -8.33
N ALA A 80 -7.81 -12.24 -7.22
CA ALA A 80 -7.53 -13.67 -7.14
C ALA A 80 -8.16 -14.20 -5.84
N ALA A 81 -7.76 -15.37 -5.36
CA ALA A 81 -8.20 -15.87 -4.05
C ALA A 81 -8.03 -14.77 -2.97
N TYR A 82 -9.10 -14.51 -2.22
CA TYR A 82 -9.09 -13.47 -1.21
C TYR A 82 -8.23 -13.93 -0.03
N PRO A 83 -7.27 -13.12 0.45
CA PRO A 83 -6.36 -13.56 1.50
C PRO A 83 -7.05 -13.61 2.87
N ASP A 84 -6.71 -14.62 3.67
CA ASP A 84 -7.23 -14.78 5.04
C ASP A 84 -6.72 -13.71 6.00
N THR A 85 -5.57 -13.09 5.69
CA THR A 85 -4.94 -12.06 6.50
C THR A 85 -4.43 -10.93 5.62
N LEU A 86 -4.67 -9.71 6.09
CA LEU A 86 -4.22 -8.49 5.45
C LEU A 86 -3.18 -7.79 6.30
N LEU A 87 -2.26 -7.13 5.62
CA LEU A 87 -1.40 -6.10 6.21
C LEU A 87 -1.99 -4.74 5.87
N TYR A 88 -1.74 -3.74 6.71
CA TYR A 88 -2.10 -2.37 6.38
C TYR A 88 -1.00 -1.40 6.72
N LEU A 89 -1.00 -0.29 5.98
CA LEU A 89 -0.26 0.91 6.32
C LEU A 89 -1.10 2.14 6.02
N ARG A 90 -0.87 3.20 6.77
CA ARG A 90 -1.43 4.52 6.53
C ARG A 90 -0.40 5.34 5.79
N THR A 91 -0.82 6.09 4.77
CA THR A 91 0.02 7.06 4.10
C THR A 91 -0.67 8.42 4.07
N THR A 92 0.14 9.46 4.26
CA THR A 92 -0.25 10.85 4.02
C THR A 92 0.59 11.35 2.86
N TYR A 93 -0.08 11.91 1.86
CA TYR A 93 0.54 12.44 0.65
C TYR A 93 -0.19 13.70 0.19
N LYS A 94 0.54 14.55 -0.55
CA LYS A 94 0.01 15.75 -1.16
C LYS A 94 -0.23 15.51 -2.63
N LEU A 95 -1.43 15.82 -3.06
CA LEU A 95 -1.85 15.84 -4.44
C LEU A 95 -1.81 17.28 -4.94
N THR A 96 -1.29 17.48 -6.15
CA THR A 96 -1.38 18.77 -6.85
C THR A 96 -2.18 18.57 -8.12
N ASN A 97 -3.28 19.32 -8.28
CA ASN A 97 -4.10 19.25 -9.48
C ASN A 97 -3.50 20.13 -10.61
N HIS A 98 -4.07 20.05 -11.81
CA HIS A 98 -3.62 20.84 -12.97
C HIS A 98 -3.68 22.37 -12.76
N GLN A 99 -4.46 22.84 -11.79
CA GLN A 99 -4.56 24.27 -11.43
C GLN A 99 -3.50 24.68 -10.40
N GLY A 100 -2.66 23.74 -9.94
CA GLY A 100 -1.65 23.97 -8.91
C GLY A 100 -2.19 23.93 -7.49
N GLU A 101 -3.47 23.61 -7.30
CA GLU A 101 -4.07 23.50 -5.98
C GLU A 101 -3.56 22.24 -5.30
N LYS A 102 -3.17 22.38 -4.03
CA LYS A 102 -2.62 21.30 -3.22
C LYS A 102 -3.66 20.78 -2.25
N GLN A 103 -3.84 19.48 -2.24
CA GLN A 103 -4.69 18.78 -1.29
C GLN A 103 -3.85 17.74 -0.54
N GLU A 104 -3.91 17.76 0.79
CA GLU A 104 -3.36 16.69 1.61
C GLU A 104 -4.39 15.58 1.78
N VAL A 105 -3.97 14.33 1.56
CA VAL A 105 -4.82 13.14 1.65
C VAL A 105 -4.16 12.15 2.59
N THR A 106 -4.95 11.61 3.52
CA THR A 106 -4.51 10.53 4.40
C THR A 106 -5.38 9.30 4.18
N GLN A 107 -4.77 8.20 3.76
CA GLN A 107 -5.47 6.96 3.42
C GLN A 107 -4.82 5.75 4.09
N THR A 108 -5.63 4.72 4.33
CA THR A 108 -5.19 3.42 4.82
C THR A 108 -5.26 2.41 3.69
N PHE A 109 -4.12 1.79 3.35
CA PHE A 109 -3.99 0.77 2.32
C PHE A 109 -3.91 -0.61 2.94
N TYR A 110 -4.64 -1.56 2.36
CA TYR A 110 -4.66 -2.97 2.74
C TYR A 110 -3.96 -3.79 1.66
N LEU A 111 -3.00 -4.60 2.09
CA LEU A 111 -2.09 -5.36 1.24
C LEU A 111 -2.23 -6.85 1.56
N ASP A 112 -1.92 -7.70 0.59
CA ASP A 112 -1.73 -9.12 0.86
C ASP A 112 -0.46 -9.35 1.69
N LYS A 113 -0.39 -10.49 2.38
CA LYS A 113 0.78 -10.87 3.20
C LYS A 113 2.07 -10.97 2.38
N GLY A 114 1.99 -11.29 1.10
CA GLY A 114 3.15 -11.38 0.20
C GLY A 114 3.68 -10.02 -0.26
N LEU A 115 2.97 -8.92 0.03
CA LEU A 115 3.25 -7.57 -0.48
C LEU A 115 3.40 -7.59 -2.00
N THR A 116 2.45 -8.25 -2.66
CA THR A 116 2.38 -8.39 -4.12
C THR A 116 1.29 -7.52 -4.75
N ARG A 117 0.25 -7.16 -3.98
CA ARG A 117 -0.85 -6.33 -4.47
C ARG A 117 -1.55 -5.56 -3.36
N VAL A 118 -2.14 -4.42 -3.76
CA VAL A 118 -3.11 -3.70 -2.94
C VAL A 118 -4.45 -4.40 -3.06
N ILE A 119 -5.03 -4.80 -1.94
CA ILE A 119 -6.36 -5.43 -1.88
C ILE A 119 -7.46 -4.36 -1.86
N GLY A 120 -7.18 -3.20 -1.26
CA GLY A 120 -8.06 -2.05 -1.24
C GLY A 120 -7.52 -0.96 -0.34
N PHE A 121 -8.22 0.16 -0.27
CA PHE A 121 -7.84 1.27 0.60
C PHE A 121 -9.05 2.11 0.96
N LYS A 122 -8.91 2.98 1.97
CA LYS A 122 -9.95 3.90 2.40
C LYS A 122 -9.37 5.23 2.86
N GLU A 123 -10.20 6.26 2.81
CA GLU A 123 -9.93 7.51 3.54
C GLU A 123 -10.01 7.29 5.06
N ASN A 124 -9.30 8.12 5.82
CA ASN A 124 -9.34 8.13 7.29
C ASN A 124 -10.18 9.28 7.83
#